data_AF-A0A564YK46-F1
#
_entry.id   AF-A0A564YK46-F1
#
_cell.length_a   1.000
_cell.length_b   1.000
_cell.length_c   1.000
_cell.angle_alpha   90.00
_cell.angle_beta   90.00
_cell.angle_gamma   90.00
#
_symmetry.space_group_name_H-M   'P 1'
#
loop_
_entity.id
_entity.type
_entity.pdbx_description
1 polymer ?
#
loop_
_entity_poly.entity_id
_entity_poly.type
_entity_poly.pdbx_seq_one_letter_code
_entity_poly.pdbx_strand_id
1 'polypeptide(L)'
;MTEFSSSRILDPTQMERLIDQPAKAALFDTFLKVYPDFDGMIVKPLQDVAKLDSPSIINLLRVALSSDLPNTSGSFCNLETRLQIIQPDFVITQVMNPLMRFGVTNPQRIIRRCPNLFAAAALRDGEQSRLLVALSTLNGLLTRKELASVVKNFPSVLTRSREDLEKTYNYLTEMMGLEGSRSVLGNGSGGSRSAHENRHSTKLRLIASPAWRLPLRRTTARHSLLLFSGQWPPSLPRSVNKSRDQIVGQLLKCSPEKFSYWLEFPDGVPPGAESTRVPIFSAEDVRHFEKVCENLISDDDNDDIINFEDEVDNDSDLDDEEEYPVDESDIEGHS
;
A
#
# COMPACT_ATOMS: atom_id res chain seq x y z
N MET A 1 -18.92 -25.67 28.85
CA MET A 1 -18.80 -24.27 29.32
C MET A 1 -17.56 -24.19 30.17
N THR A 2 -16.42 -24.02 29.52
CA THR A 2 -15.11 -23.81 30.16
C THR A 2 -14.90 -22.31 30.25
N GLU A 3 -14.72 -21.80 31.46
CA GLU A 3 -14.42 -20.40 31.71
C GLU A 3 -13.14 -20.02 30.98
N PHE A 4 -13.28 -19.20 29.93
CA PHE A 4 -12.16 -18.48 29.36
C PHE A 4 -11.60 -17.58 30.47
N SER A 5 -10.45 -17.92 31.01
CA SER A 5 -9.64 -16.97 31.77
C SER A 5 -9.14 -15.93 30.77
N SER A 6 -9.99 -14.94 30.51
CA SER A 6 -9.74 -13.86 29.58
C SER A 6 -8.46 -13.15 29.99
N SER A 7 -7.58 -12.94 29.02
CA SER A 7 -6.53 -11.95 29.05
C SER A 7 -6.99 -10.68 29.78
N ARG A 8 -6.31 -10.28 30.86
CA ARG A 8 -6.61 -9.03 31.59
C ARG A 8 -5.95 -7.82 30.94
N ILE A 9 -5.00 -8.03 30.02
CA ILE A 9 -4.19 -6.97 29.41
C ILE A 9 -4.79 -6.48 28.07
N LEU A 10 -5.46 -7.37 27.33
CA LEU A 10 -6.15 -7.03 26.09
C LEU A 10 -7.66 -6.87 26.35
N ASP A 11 -8.29 -5.95 25.63
CA ASP A 11 -9.74 -5.70 25.76
C ASP A 11 -10.53 -7.00 25.49
N PRO A 12 -11.27 -7.54 26.48
CA PRO A 12 -11.95 -8.82 26.36
C PRO A 12 -12.99 -8.81 25.23
N THR A 13 -13.62 -7.67 24.95
CA THR A 13 -14.62 -7.57 23.86
C THR A 13 -13.97 -7.68 22.47
N GLN A 14 -12.75 -7.20 22.31
CA GLN A 14 -12.00 -7.34 21.05
C GLN A 14 -11.47 -8.75 20.85
N MET A 15 -11.06 -9.41 21.95
CA MET A 15 -10.63 -10.80 21.92
C MET A 15 -11.79 -11.76 21.60
N GLU A 16 -12.98 -11.52 22.18
CA GLU A 16 -14.19 -12.28 21.84
C GLU A 16 -14.53 -12.17 20.35
N ARG A 17 -14.49 -10.96 19.77
CA ARG A 17 -14.70 -10.78 18.32
C ARG A 17 -13.63 -11.44 17.46
N LEU A 18 -12.38 -11.50 17.92
CA LEU A 18 -11.28 -12.15 17.21
C LEU A 18 -11.52 -13.66 17.07
N ILE A 19 -12.13 -14.25 18.10
CA ILE A 19 -12.29 -15.69 18.29
C ILE A 19 -13.71 -16.18 17.95
N ASP A 20 -14.59 -15.28 17.52
CA ASP A 20 -15.99 -15.58 17.15
C ASP A 20 -16.12 -16.71 16.11
N GLN A 21 -15.11 -16.88 15.26
CA GLN A 21 -15.04 -18.01 14.34
C GLN A 21 -14.46 -19.26 15.01
N PRO A 22 -15.12 -20.43 14.91
CA PRO A 22 -14.70 -21.65 15.62
C PRO A 22 -13.31 -22.14 15.21
N ALA A 23 -12.91 -21.91 13.95
CA ALA A 23 -11.57 -22.25 13.48
C ALA A 23 -10.46 -21.40 14.16
N LYS A 24 -10.71 -20.10 14.37
CA LYS A 24 -9.79 -19.19 15.06
C LYS A 24 -9.72 -19.52 16.55
N ALA A 25 -10.84 -19.90 17.16
CA ALA A 25 -10.90 -20.39 18.54
C ALA A 25 -10.03 -21.62 18.76
N ALA A 26 -10.17 -22.65 17.91
CA ALA A 26 -9.38 -23.86 18.04
C ALA A 26 -7.87 -23.61 17.87
N LEU A 27 -7.49 -22.69 16.98
CA LEU A 27 -6.09 -22.28 16.82
C LEU A 27 -5.57 -21.51 18.04
N PHE A 28 -6.37 -20.59 18.58
CA PHE A 28 -6.01 -19.84 19.78
C PHE A 28 -5.88 -20.76 21.00
N ASP A 29 -6.77 -21.75 21.16
CA ASP A 29 -6.64 -22.80 22.18
C ASP A 29 -5.32 -23.57 22.05
N THR A 30 -4.84 -23.75 20.81
CA THR A 30 -3.55 -24.38 20.57
C THR A 30 -2.39 -23.47 21.01
N PHE A 31 -2.50 -22.15 20.83
CA PHE A 31 -1.52 -21.21 21.39
C PHE A 31 -1.52 -21.26 22.92
N LEU A 32 -2.69 -21.30 23.56
CA LEU A 32 -2.80 -21.36 25.02
C LEU A 32 -2.21 -22.64 25.62
N LYS A 33 -2.24 -23.76 24.87
CA LYS A 33 -1.56 -24.99 25.29
C LYS A 33 -0.04 -24.84 25.33
N VAL A 34 0.52 -24.02 24.43
CA VAL A 34 1.97 -23.74 24.37
C VAL A 34 2.36 -22.62 25.35
N TYR A 35 1.49 -21.60 25.47
CA TYR A 35 1.66 -20.45 26.34
C TYR A 35 0.48 -20.32 27.31
N PRO A 36 0.47 -21.08 28.42
CA PRO A 36 -0.63 -21.04 29.39
C PRO A 36 -0.84 -19.67 30.03
N ASP A 37 0.25 -18.91 30.22
CA ASP A 37 0.22 -17.49 30.60
C ASP A 37 0.47 -16.60 29.37
N PHE A 38 -0.49 -16.59 28.45
CA PHE A 38 -0.37 -15.85 27.19
C PHE A 38 -0.13 -14.35 27.41
N ASP A 39 -0.75 -13.78 28.44
CA ASP A 39 -0.62 -12.37 28.79
C ASP A 39 0.80 -12.03 29.25
N GLY A 40 1.35 -12.82 30.18
CA GLY A 40 2.70 -12.62 30.70
C GLY A 40 3.79 -12.98 29.70
N MET A 41 3.56 -14.00 28.86
CA MET A 41 4.58 -14.53 27.95
C MET A 41 4.58 -13.90 26.56
N ILE A 42 3.44 -13.42 26.07
CA ILE A 42 3.31 -12.88 24.70
C ILE A 42 2.89 -11.41 24.74
N VAL A 43 1.74 -11.10 25.36
CA VAL A 43 1.16 -9.75 25.28
C VAL A 43 2.07 -8.72 25.95
N LYS A 44 2.48 -8.95 27.19
CA LYS A 44 3.32 -8.02 27.94
C LYS A 44 4.69 -7.80 27.28
N PRO A 45 5.41 -8.82 26.82
CA PRO A 45 6.64 -8.60 26.06
C PRO A 45 6.44 -7.84 24.73
N LEU A 46 5.32 -8.03 24.03
CA LEU A 46 5.01 -7.24 22.83
C LEU A 46 4.76 -5.76 23.16
N GLN A 47 4.16 -5.47 24.32
CA GLN A 47 3.95 -4.09 24.81
C GLN A 47 5.24 -3.46 25.35
N ASP A 48 6.00 -4.18 26.17
CA ASP A 48 7.14 -3.62 26.90
C ASP A 48 8.40 -3.55 26.02
N VAL A 49 8.64 -4.59 25.21
CA VAL A 49 9.88 -4.75 24.43
C VAL A 49 9.69 -4.27 23.00
N ALA A 50 8.68 -4.79 22.30
CA ALA A 50 8.38 -4.37 20.92
C ALA A 50 7.60 -3.04 20.87
N LYS A 51 7.16 -2.52 22.02
CA LYS A 51 6.45 -1.24 22.16
C LYS A 51 5.16 -1.18 21.34
N LEU A 52 4.52 -2.31 21.06
CA LEU A 52 3.26 -2.35 20.32
C LEU A 52 2.11 -1.88 21.21
N ASP A 53 1.19 -1.09 20.63
CA ASP A 53 -0.07 -0.76 21.29
C ASP A 53 -1.05 -1.94 21.21
N SER A 54 -2.05 -1.97 22.10
CA SER A 54 -3.04 -3.06 22.15
C SER A 54 -3.73 -3.30 20.80
N PRO A 55 -4.12 -2.27 20.01
CA PRO A 55 -4.66 -2.48 18.67
C PRO A 55 -3.71 -3.21 17.71
N SER A 56 -2.42 -2.88 17.71
CA SER A 56 -1.43 -3.57 16.86
C SER A 56 -1.24 -5.02 17.27
N ILE A 57 -1.30 -5.32 18.57
CA ILE A 57 -1.24 -6.70 19.08
C ILE A 57 -2.48 -7.49 18.63
N ILE A 58 -3.68 -6.91 18.74
CA ILE A 58 -4.90 -7.58 18.25
C ILE A 58 -4.83 -7.82 16.73
N ASN A 59 -4.31 -6.86 15.97
CA ASN A 59 -4.12 -7.03 14.53
C ASN A 59 -3.08 -8.10 14.20
N LEU A 60 -1.97 -8.18 14.95
CA LEU A 60 -0.98 -9.25 14.84
C LEU A 60 -1.61 -10.62 15.09
N LEU A 61 -2.42 -10.76 16.15
CA LEU A 61 -3.15 -12.00 16.44
C LEU A 61 -4.15 -12.33 15.33
N ARG A 62 -4.83 -11.33 14.76
CA ARG A 62 -5.74 -11.55 13.62
C ARG A 62 -5.01 -12.15 12.43
N VAL A 63 -3.82 -11.64 12.10
CA VAL A 63 -2.97 -12.18 11.04
C VAL A 63 -2.50 -13.59 11.39
N ALA A 64 -1.99 -13.81 12.61
CA ALA A 64 -1.51 -15.10 13.08
C ALA A 64 -2.62 -16.16 13.20
N LEU A 65 -3.89 -15.77 13.29
CA LEU A 65 -5.05 -16.67 13.30
C LEU A 65 -5.75 -16.78 11.94
N SER A 66 -5.34 -16.00 10.93
CA SER A 66 -5.95 -16.04 9.59
C SER A 66 -5.67 -17.35 8.87
N SER A 67 -6.65 -17.91 8.16
CA SER A 67 -6.46 -19.07 7.29
C SER A 67 -5.46 -18.82 6.16
N ASP A 68 -5.33 -17.55 5.76
CA ASP A 68 -4.69 -17.15 4.52
C ASP A 68 -3.18 -16.87 4.70
N LEU A 69 -2.66 -17.07 5.91
CA LEU A 69 -1.22 -16.98 6.15
C LEU A 69 -0.53 -18.11 5.36
N PRO A 70 0.28 -17.78 4.34
CA PRO A 70 0.83 -18.78 3.44
C PRO A 70 1.71 -19.78 4.21
N ASN A 71 1.51 -21.07 3.94
CA ASN A 71 2.37 -22.14 4.44
C ASN A 71 3.74 -21.99 3.77
N THR A 72 4.66 -21.29 4.42
CA THR A 72 6.03 -21.14 3.93
C THR A 72 6.73 -22.49 4.00
N SER A 73 7.09 -23.01 2.83
CA SER A 73 7.88 -24.24 2.62
C SER A 73 7.12 -25.54 2.90
N GLY A 74 7.15 -26.46 1.93
CA GLY A 74 6.60 -27.79 2.07
C GLY A 74 7.15 -28.52 3.30
N SER A 75 6.25 -29.21 4.00
CA SER A 75 6.51 -30.15 5.11
C SER A 75 6.65 -29.50 6.51
N PHE A 76 5.54 -29.48 7.28
CA PHE A 76 5.41 -29.12 8.71
C PHE A 76 5.80 -27.66 9.05
N CYS A 77 5.01 -26.75 9.63
CA CYS A 77 3.73 -26.73 10.32
C CYS A 77 3.18 -25.28 10.27
N ASN A 78 1.94 -25.07 9.82
CA ASN A 78 1.24 -23.77 9.89
C ASN A 78 1.26 -23.17 11.32
N LEU A 79 1.33 -24.02 12.34
CA LEU A 79 1.38 -23.60 13.74
C LEU A 79 2.72 -22.96 14.15
N GLU A 80 3.85 -23.47 13.67
CA GLU A 80 5.17 -23.00 14.10
C GLU A 80 5.44 -21.58 13.59
N THR A 81 5.15 -21.31 12.31
CA THR A 81 5.21 -19.96 11.73
C THR A 81 4.32 -19.00 12.49
N ARG A 82 3.10 -19.41 12.86
CA ARG A 82 2.17 -18.57 13.65
C ARG A 82 2.71 -18.26 15.04
N LEU A 83 3.25 -19.26 15.74
CA LEU A 83 3.86 -19.08 17.06
C LEU A 83 5.10 -18.19 16.98
N GLN A 84 5.86 -18.26 15.89
CA GLN A 84 7.01 -17.40 15.64
C GLN A 84 6.59 -15.94 15.40
N ILE A 85 5.55 -15.70 14.59
CA ILE A 85 5.06 -14.35 14.26
C ILE A 85 4.66 -13.57 15.52
N ILE A 86 4.03 -14.25 16.49
CA ILE A 86 3.58 -13.61 17.74
C ILE A 86 4.74 -13.34 18.72
N GLN A 87 5.97 -13.80 18.43
CA GLN A 87 7.12 -13.53 19.29
C GLN A 87 7.58 -12.06 19.17
N PRO A 88 7.90 -11.40 20.29
CA PRO A 88 8.46 -10.05 20.27
C PRO A 88 9.75 -9.94 19.47
N ASP A 89 10.61 -10.96 19.54
CA ASP A 89 11.87 -10.99 18.80
C ASP A 89 11.64 -10.98 17.29
N PHE A 90 10.64 -11.72 16.79
CA PHE A 90 10.27 -11.70 15.38
C PHE A 90 9.80 -10.30 14.96
N VAL A 91 8.92 -9.67 15.72
CA VAL A 91 8.43 -8.30 15.43
C VAL A 91 9.58 -7.32 15.33
N ILE A 92 10.53 -7.38 16.27
CA ILE A 92 11.68 -6.46 16.30
C ILE A 92 12.63 -6.75 15.14
N THR A 93 13.06 -8.00 14.98
CA THR A 93 14.14 -8.37 14.05
C THR A 93 13.69 -8.45 12.60
N GLN A 94 12.47 -8.93 12.35
CA GLN A 94 11.95 -9.18 11.00
C GLN A 94 11.05 -8.06 10.48
N VAL A 95 10.50 -7.20 11.34
CA VAL A 95 9.60 -6.10 10.93
C VAL A 95 10.18 -4.73 11.23
N MET A 96 10.42 -4.41 12.51
CA MET A 96 10.80 -3.05 12.92
C MET A 96 12.21 -2.69 12.46
N ASN A 97 13.20 -3.56 12.69
CA ASN A 97 14.59 -3.30 12.32
C ASN A 97 14.78 -3.10 10.81
N PRO A 98 14.18 -3.92 9.92
CA PRO A 98 14.19 -3.66 8.49
C PRO A 98 13.60 -2.29 8.14
N LEU A 99 12.40 -1.95 8.64
CA LEU A 99 11.78 -0.65 8.37
C LEU A 99 12.70 0.51 8.78
N MET A 100 13.27 0.46 9.99
CA MET A 100 14.19 1.48 10.48
C MET A 100 15.48 1.58 9.66
N ARG A 101 16.06 0.43 9.26
CA ARG A 101 17.26 0.38 8.42
C ARG A 101 17.06 1.13 7.10
N PHE A 102 15.88 1.00 6.50
CA PHE A 102 15.52 1.67 5.25
C PHE A 102 14.99 3.11 5.44
N GLY A 103 15.06 3.66 6.66
CA GLY A 103 14.79 5.08 6.92
C GLY A 103 13.37 5.40 7.38
N VAL A 104 12.55 4.39 7.70
CA VAL A 104 11.24 4.60 8.33
C VAL A 104 11.44 4.99 9.79
N THR A 105 11.05 6.21 10.15
CA THR A 105 11.26 6.77 11.51
C THR A 105 10.27 6.25 12.54
N ASN A 106 9.04 5.94 12.14
CA ASN A 106 7.99 5.43 13.03
C ASN A 106 7.41 4.09 12.49
N PRO A 107 8.09 2.96 12.72
CA PRO A 107 7.64 1.65 12.24
C PRO A 107 6.30 1.22 12.85
N GLN A 108 5.96 1.69 14.06
CA GLN A 108 4.71 1.35 14.73
C GLN A 108 3.50 1.92 14.00
N ARG A 109 3.58 3.16 13.52
CA ARG A 109 2.53 3.78 12.69
C ARG A 109 2.32 2.98 11.40
N ILE A 110 3.39 2.47 10.78
CA ILE A 110 3.33 1.66 9.57
C ILE A 110 2.64 0.31 9.85
N ILE A 111 3.06 -0.39 10.91
CA ILE A 111 2.48 -1.66 11.35
C ILE A 111 0.98 -1.52 11.64
N ARG A 112 0.59 -0.45 12.34
CA ARG A 112 -0.82 -0.18 12.66
C ARG A 112 -1.66 0.04 11.40
N ARG A 113 -1.11 0.72 10.39
CA ARG A 113 -1.79 0.95 9.10
C ARG A 113 -1.81 -0.28 8.18
N CYS A 114 -0.83 -1.17 8.30
CA CYS A 114 -0.75 -2.38 7.49
C CYS A 114 -0.28 -3.59 8.31
N PRO A 115 -1.21 -4.28 8.99
CA PRO A 115 -0.89 -5.50 9.75
C PRO A 115 -0.32 -6.63 8.90
N ASN A 116 -0.63 -6.66 7.61
CA ASN A 116 -0.15 -7.69 6.68
C ASN A 116 1.37 -7.70 6.49
N LEU A 117 2.08 -6.68 6.99
CA LEU A 117 3.54 -6.70 7.09
C LEU A 117 4.06 -7.85 7.95
N PHE A 118 3.31 -8.30 8.95
CA PHE A 118 3.67 -9.49 9.74
C PHE A 118 3.68 -10.74 8.87
N ALA A 119 2.68 -10.90 8.00
CA ALA A 119 2.62 -12.00 7.04
C ALA A 119 3.74 -11.89 6.00
N ALA A 120 4.00 -10.70 5.46
CA ALA A 120 5.10 -10.48 4.52
C ALA A 120 6.50 -10.70 5.14
N ALA A 121 6.67 -10.42 6.43
CA ALA A 121 7.90 -10.71 7.14
C ALA A 121 8.09 -12.22 7.40
N ALA A 122 6.99 -12.96 7.54
CA ALA A 122 7.02 -14.41 7.72
C ALA A 122 7.21 -15.14 6.39
N LEU A 123 6.62 -14.62 5.31
CA LEU A 123 6.73 -15.19 3.96
C LEU A 123 8.18 -15.15 3.48
N ARG A 124 8.72 -16.31 3.18
CA ARG A 124 10.07 -16.47 2.64
C ARG A 124 10.04 -16.36 1.12
N ASP A 125 10.91 -15.50 0.60
CA ASP A 125 11.16 -15.30 -0.83
C ASP A 125 12.64 -15.62 -1.08
N GLY A 126 12.91 -16.91 -1.26
CA GLY A 126 14.26 -17.48 -1.19
C GLY A 126 14.86 -17.37 0.22
N GLU A 127 16.02 -16.71 0.32
CA GLU A 127 16.79 -16.57 1.58
C GLU A 127 16.34 -15.40 2.47
N GLN A 128 15.44 -14.55 1.98
CA GLN A 128 14.98 -13.35 2.68
C GLN A 128 13.47 -13.37 2.88
N SER A 129 12.96 -12.55 3.79
CA SER A 129 11.51 -12.34 3.89
C SER A 129 11.01 -11.49 2.73
N ARG A 130 9.75 -11.67 2.32
CA ARG A 130 9.11 -10.85 1.29
C ARG A 130 9.21 -9.36 1.62
N LEU A 131 9.01 -9.00 2.88
CA LEU A 131 9.19 -7.62 3.36
C LEU A 131 10.60 -7.07 3.07
N LEU A 132 11.65 -7.84 3.38
CA LEU A 132 13.02 -7.40 3.15
C LEU A 132 13.34 -7.31 1.65
N VAL A 133 12.84 -8.26 0.86
CA VAL A 133 12.96 -8.23 -0.60
C VAL A 133 12.30 -6.97 -1.15
N ALA A 134 11.05 -6.68 -0.78
CA ALA A 134 10.34 -5.48 -1.22
C ALA A 134 11.07 -4.18 -0.84
N LEU A 135 11.56 -4.06 0.39
CA LEU A 135 12.35 -2.90 0.84
C LEU A 135 13.64 -2.76 0.02
N SER A 136 14.34 -3.86 -0.24
CA SER A 136 15.59 -3.85 -1.01
C SER A 136 15.36 -3.47 -2.47
N THR A 137 14.31 -3.99 -3.09
CA THR A 137 13.91 -3.68 -4.47
C THR A 137 13.54 -2.21 -4.60
N LEU A 138 12.65 -1.70 -3.74
CA LEU A 138 12.27 -0.29 -3.77
C LEU A 138 13.45 0.64 -3.48
N ASN A 139 14.40 0.26 -2.63
CA ASN A 139 15.63 1.04 -2.40
C ASN A 139 16.58 1.03 -3.61
N GLY A 140 16.50 0.03 -4.49
CA GLY A 140 17.22 0.04 -5.78
C GLY A 140 16.58 0.98 -6.80
N LEU A 141 15.25 1.08 -6.78
CA LEU A 141 14.44 1.87 -7.71
C LEU A 141 14.37 3.36 -7.30
N LEU A 142 14.08 3.63 -6.03
CA LEU A 142 13.80 4.96 -5.47
C LEU A 142 14.98 5.52 -4.66
N THR A 143 15.04 6.84 -4.48
CA THR A 143 15.94 7.40 -3.44
C THR A 143 15.44 7.03 -2.04
N ARG A 144 16.33 7.10 -1.05
CA ARG A 144 15.97 6.82 0.35
C ARG A 144 14.83 7.69 0.88
N LYS A 145 14.77 8.97 0.48
CA LYS A 145 13.69 9.89 0.88
C LYS A 145 12.35 9.49 0.26
N GLU A 146 12.38 9.13 -1.01
CA GLU A 146 11.18 8.68 -1.74
C GLU A 146 10.66 7.36 -1.23
N LEU A 147 11.55 6.39 -0.97
CA LEU A 147 11.19 5.14 -0.33
C LEU A 147 10.48 5.38 1.00
N ALA A 148 11.04 6.22 1.87
CA ALA A 148 10.43 6.54 3.15
C ALA A 148 9.04 7.19 2.97
N SER A 149 8.87 8.07 1.98
CA SER A 149 7.59 8.70 1.65
C SER A 149 6.56 7.69 1.12
N VAL A 150 6.95 6.82 0.18
CA VAL A 150 6.09 5.76 -0.37
C VAL A 150 5.66 4.79 0.73
N VAL A 151 6.57 4.35 1.59
CA VAL A 151 6.21 3.46 2.72
C VAL A 151 5.33 4.15 3.76
N LYS A 152 5.56 5.45 4.03
CA LYS A 152 4.69 6.26 4.90
C LYS A 152 3.26 6.33 4.37
N ASN A 153 3.10 6.56 3.07
CA ASN A 153 1.82 6.80 2.43
C ASN A 153 1.09 5.51 2.04
N PHE A 154 1.83 4.50 1.61
CA PHE A 154 1.33 3.27 0.99
C PHE A 154 2.07 2.03 1.54
N PRO A 155 1.92 1.71 2.84
CA PRO A 155 2.67 0.63 3.48
C PRO A 155 2.43 -0.76 2.87
N SER A 156 1.27 -0.99 2.23
CA SER A 156 0.94 -2.24 1.55
C SER A 156 1.84 -2.54 0.34
N VAL A 157 2.59 -1.55 -0.17
CA VAL A 157 3.60 -1.78 -1.22
C VAL A 157 4.64 -2.83 -0.78
N LEU A 158 4.88 -2.96 0.52
CA LEU A 158 5.88 -3.86 1.09
C LEU A 158 5.43 -5.33 1.17
N THR A 159 4.18 -5.63 0.81
CA THR A 159 3.67 -7.00 0.77
C THR A 159 3.72 -7.62 -0.63
N ARG A 160 4.18 -6.86 -1.64
CA ARG A 160 4.21 -7.25 -3.05
C ARG A 160 5.49 -8.03 -3.39
N SER A 161 5.46 -8.84 -4.46
CA SER A 161 6.64 -9.53 -4.99
C SER A 161 7.63 -8.55 -5.64
N ARG A 162 8.87 -8.99 -5.83
CA ARG A 162 9.90 -8.18 -6.49
C ARG A 162 9.46 -7.82 -7.91
N GLU A 163 8.98 -8.82 -8.64
CA GLU A 163 8.59 -8.75 -10.03
C GLU A 163 7.45 -7.73 -10.20
N ASP A 164 6.45 -7.78 -9.34
CA ASP A 164 5.31 -6.87 -9.36
C ASP A 164 5.72 -5.42 -9.03
N LEU A 165 6.66 -5.23 -8.10
CA LEU A 165 7.21 -3.90 -7.78
C LEU A 165 8.00 -3.30 -8.94
N GLU A 166 8.84 -4.09 -9.61
CA GLU A 166 9.60 -3.66 -10.78
C GLU A 166 8.68 -3.34 -11.95
N LYS A 167 7.72 -4.22 -12.27
CA LYS A 167 6.70 -3.98 -13.30
C LYS A 167 5.90 -2.71 -13.00
N THR A 168 5.51 -2.50 -11.74
CA THR A 168 4.78 -1.29 -11.32
C THR A 168 5.64 -0.05 -11.51
N TYR A 169 6.87 -0.02 -11.00
CA TYR A 169 7.76 1.13 -11.15
C TYR A 169 8.03 1.48 -12.62
N ASN A 170 8.32 0.49 -13.45
CA ASN A 170 8.57 0.70 -14.88
C ASN A 170 7.32 1.27 -15.55
N TYR A 171 6.13 0.74 -15.26
CA TYR A 171 4.89 1.29 -15.81
C TYR A 171 4.65 2.74 -15.38
N LEU A 172 4.87 3.06 -14.10
CA LEU A 172 4.68 4.41 -13.58
C LEU A 172 5.64 5.43 -14.18
N THR A 173 6.89 5.04 -14.42
CA THR A 173 7.91 5.96 -14.95
C THR A 173 7.92 6.01 -16.48
N GLU A 174 7.83 4.87 -17.16
CA GLU A 174 7.94 4.79 -18.63
C GLU A 174 6.60 5.02 -19.35
N MET A 175 5.50 4.48 -18.83
CA MET A 175 4.19 4.56 -19.48
C MET A 175 3.36 5.74 -19.00
N MET A 176 3.31 5.97 -17.68
CA MET A 176 2.59 7.10 -17.10
C MET A 176 3.42 8.39 -17.04
N GLY A 177 4.75 8.30 -17.21
CA GLY A 177 5.62 9.48 -17.20
C GLY A 177 5.63 10.21 -15.85
N LEU A 178 5.53 9.48 -14.74
CA LEU A 178 5.63 10.05 -13.38
C LEU A 178 7.09 10.33 -13.02
N GLU A 179 7.35 11.47 -12.40
CA GLU A 179 8.69 11.94 -12.06
C GLU A 179 9.11 11.51 -10.65
N GLY A 180 10.34 11.01 -10.56
CA GLY A 180 11.06 10.82 -9.31
C GLY A 180 12.20 11.84 -9.17
N SER A 181 12.69 12.03 -7.96
CA SER A 181 13.84 12.88 -7.62
C SER A 181 15.11 12.48 -8.38
N ARG A 182 15.23 11.21 -8.78
CA ARG A 182 16.35 10.73 -9.61
C ARG A 182 16.31 11.24 -11.04
N SER A 183 15.11 11.48 -11.61
CA SER A 183 15.00 12.08 -12.95
C SER A 183 15.32 13.59 -12.92
N VAL A 184 15.11 14.26 -11.79
CA VAL A 184 15.39 15.70 -11.60
C VAL A 184 16.89 15.99 -11.38
N LEU A 185 17.62 15.09 -10.72
CA LEU A 185 19.06 15.23 -10.44
C LEU A 185 19.98 14.87 -11.64
N GLY A 186 19.41 14.37 -12.74
CA GLY A 186 20.14 14.03 -13.97
C GLY A 186 20.69 15.23 -14.76
N ASN A 187 20.35 16.47 -14.38
CA ASN A 187 20.83 17.68 -15.04
C ASN A 187 22.33 17.99 -14.81
N GLY A 188 23.05 17.19 -14.01
CA GLY A 188 24.44 17.48 -13.62
C GLY A 188 25.54 16.62 -14.25
N SER A 189 25.24 15.55 -14.98
CA SER A 189 26.30 14.75 -15.62
C SER A 189 25.82 14.05 -16.88
N GLY A 190 26.45 14.43 -18.00
CA GLY A 190 26.10 14.05 -19.35
C GLY A 190 26.08 12.55 -19.61
N GLY A 191 24.87 12.00 -19.64
CA GLY A 191 24.55 10.72 -20.27
C GLY A 191 23.45 10.95 -21.30
N SER A 192 23.76 10.72 -22.58
CA SER A 192 22.87 10.87 -23.76
C SER A 192 21.49 10.16 -23.65
N ARG A 193 21.27 9.32 -22.63
CA ARG A 193 19.99 8.62 -22.38
C ARG A 193 18.93 9.48 -21.67
N SER A 194 19.33 10.47 -20.87
CA SER A 194 18.41 11.30 -20.06
C SER A 194 17.59 12.32 -20.89
N ALA A 195 18.11 12.77 -22.04
CA ALA A 195 17.40 13.74 -22.88
C ALA A 195 16.17 13.17 -23.61
N HIS A 196 16.09 11.84 -23.75
CA HIS A 196 14.95 11.14 -24.35
C HIS A 196 13.90 10.69 -23.33
N GLU A 197 14.28 10.45 -22.06
CA GLU A 197 13.36 10.10 -20.97
C GLU A 197 12.36 11.23 -20.66
N ASN A 198 12.80 12.50 -20.72
CA ASN A 198 11.95 13.64 -20.35
C ASN A 198 10.91 14.06 -21.40
N ARG A 199 10.83 13.41 -22.57
CA ARG A 199 9.83 13.77 -23.60
C ARG A 199 8.40 13.35 -23.25
N HIS A 200 8.24 12.42 -22.33
CA HIS A 200 6.95 11.88 -21.89
C HIS A 200 6.58 12.26 -20.45
N SER A 201 7.34 13.17 -19.82
CA SER A 201 7.06 13.59 -18.45
C SER A 201 5.70 14.29 -18.35
N THR A 202 4.96 13.93 -17.32
CA THR A 202 3.67 14.55 -16.96
C THR A 202 3.80 15.59 -15.86
N LYS A 203 4.99 15.75 -15.24
CA LYS A 203 5.24 16.50 -14.00
C LYS A 203 4.45 16.03 -12.77
N LEU A 204 3.86 14.84 -12.86
CA LEU A 204 3.17 14.20 -11.73
C LEU A 204 4.21 13.47 -10.87
N ARG A 205 4.02 13.48 -9.56
CA ARG A 205 4.99 12.91 -8.62
C ARG A 205 4.78 11.41 -8.46
N LEU A 206 5.85 10.65 -8.71
CA LEU A 206 5.88 9.21 -8.51
C LEU A 206 5.51 8.81 -7.07
N ILE A 207 6.03 9.56 -6.08
CA ILE A 207 5.82 9.27 -4.65
C ILE A 207 4.39 9.53 -4.14
N ALA A 208 3.62 10.35 -4.86
CA ALA A 208 2.24 10.70 -4.49
C ALA A 208 1.21 9.75 -5.12
N SER A 209 1.63 8.92 -6.08
CA SER A 209 0.72 8.07 -6.84
C SER A 209 0.18 6.92 -5.99
N PRO A 210 -1.15 6.77 -5.83
CA PRO A 210 -1.72 5.62 -5.12
C PRO A 210 -1.57 4.31 -5.89
N ALA A 211 -1.07 4.34 -7.14
CA ALA A 211 -0.78 3.12 -7.89
C ALA A 211 0.18 2.17 -7.15
N TRP A 212 1.01 2.68 -6.24
CA TRP A 212 1.85 1.85 -5.36
C TRP A 212 1.06 0.82 -4.54
N ARG A 213 -0.18 1.15 -4.15
CA ARG A 213 -1.07 0.27 -3.40
C ARG A 213 -2.16 -0.42 -4.24
N LEU A 214 -2.23 -0.12 -5.54
CA LEU A 214 -3.26 -0.69 -6.42
C LEU A 214 -2.66 -1.82 -7.25
N PRO A 215 -3.46 -2.84 -7.63
CA PRO A 215 -3.04 -3.82 -8.62
C PRO A 215 -2.61 -3.12 -9.92
N LEU A 216 -1.49 -3.56 -10.49
CA LEU A 216 -0.96 -2.96 -11.72
C LEU A 216 -2.00 -3.00 -12.85
N ARG A 217 -2.73 -4.12 -12.99
CA ARG A 217 -3.78 -4.29 -14.01
C ARG A 217 -4.88 -3.22 -13.90
N ARG A 218 -5.34 -2.89 -12.69
CA ARG A 218 -6.32 -1.81 -12.46
C ARG A 218 -5.74 -0.43 -12.82
N THR A 219 -4.48 -0.18 -12.45
CA THR A 219 -3.78 1.06 -12.81
C THR A 219 -3.67 1.19 -14.33
N THR A 220 -3.27 0.13 -15.01
CA THR A 220 -3.15 0.06 -16.48
C THR A 220 -4.50 0.25 -17.17
N ALA A 221 -5.56 -0.37 -16.66
CA ALA A 221 -6.91 -0.23 -17.20
C ALA A 221 -7.37 1.23 -17.16
N ARG A 222 -7.27 1.85 -15.98
CA ARG A 222 -7.68 3.26 -15.79
C ARG A 222 -6.81 4.23 -16.56
N HIS A 223 -5.51 4.02 -16.57
CA HIS A 223 -4.60 4.83 -17.36
C HIS A 223 -4.90 4.72 -18.87
N SER A 224 -5.18 3.52 -19.38
CA SER A 224 -5.58 3.31 -20.78
C SER A 224 -6.88 4.04 -21.12
N LEU A 225 -7.90 3.98 -20.24
CA LEU A 225 -9.14 4.73 -20.44
C LEU A 225 -8.93 6.25 -20.43
N LEU A 226 -8.02 6.75 -19.58
CA LEU A 226 -7.61 8.16 -19.57
C LEU A 226 -6.89 8.56 -20.87
N LEU A 227 -6.06 7.68 -21.43
CA LEU A 227 -5.41 7.91 -22.73
C LEU A 227 -6.42 7.90 -23.88
N PHE A 228 -7.33 6.93 -23.93
CA PHE A 228 -8.36 6.83 -24.99
C PHE A 228 -9.32 8.01 -24.98
N SER A 229 -9.58 8.59 -23.81
CA SER A 229 -10.40 9.80 -23.65
C SER A 229 -9.60 11.10 -23.84
N GLY A 230 -8.28 11.03 -24.05
CA GLY A 230 -7.42 12.21 -24.20
C GLY A 230 -7.27 13.03 -22.91
N GLN A 231 -7.58 12.45 -21.76
CA GLN A 231 -7.55 13.10 -20.44
C GLN A 231 -6.25 12.86 -19.67
N TRP A 232 -5.26 12.20 -20.29
CA TRP A 232 -3.93 11.99 -19.70
C TRP A 232 -2.87 12.91 -20.32
N PRO A 233 -2.07 13.61 -19.50
CA PRO A 233 -2.24 13.76 -18.06
C PRO A 233 -3.40 14.72 -17.73
N PRO A 234 -4.04 14.62 -16.55
CA PRO A 234 -5.18 15.46 -16.23
C PRO A 234 -4.80 16.93 -16.25
N SER A 235 -5.62 17.72 -16.95
CA SER A 235 -5.54 19.19 -16.92
C SER A 235 -6.30 19.70 -15.68
N LEU A 236 -5.74 20.71 -15.01
CA LEU A 236 -6.40 21.35 -13.88
C LEU A 236 -7.41 22.39 -14.40
N PRO A 237 -8.69 22.30 -14.02
CA PRO A 237 -9.56 23.46 -14.06
C PRO A 237 -9.03 24.52 -13.08
N ARG A 238 -8.97 25.79 -13.50
CA ARG A 238 -8.50 26.91 -12.66
C ARG A 238 -9.32 27.13 -11.38
N SER A 239 -10.47 26.47 -11.24
CA SER A 239 -11.43 26.62 -10.14
C SER A 239 -11.27 25.59 -9.01
N VAL A 240 -10.41 24.58 -9.16
CA VAL A 240 -10.30 23.47 -8.20
C VAL A 240 -9.04 23.64 -7.34
N ASN A 241 -9.21 23.79 -6.03
CA ASN A 241 -8.12 23.86 -5.02
C ASN A 241 -7.35 22.53 -4.84
N LYS A 242 -7.29 21.66 -5.85
CA LYS A 242 -6.62 20.35 -5.77
C LYS A 242 -5.41 20.34 -6.67
N SER A 243 -4.37 19.61 -6.28
CA SER A 243 -3.21 19.39 -7.16
C SER A 243 -3.50 18.30 -8.21
N ARG A 244 -2.74 18.31 -9.32
CA ARG A 244 -2.85 17.26 -10.36
C ARG A 244 -2.61 15.86 -9.79
N ASP A 245 -1.68 15.72 -8.85
CA ASP A 245 -1.41 14.46 -8.14
C ASP A 245 -2.64 13.97 -7.37
N GLN A 246 -3.36 14.87 -6.70
CA GLN A 246 -4.58 14.52 -5.96
C GLN A 246 -5.69 14.07 -6.90
N ILE A 247 -5.86 14.73 -8.06
CA ILE A 247 -6.86 14.36 -9.07
C ILE A 247 -6.55 12.98 -9.64
N VAL A 248 -5.32 12.76 -10.10
CA VAL A 248 -4.85 11.44 -10.58
C VAL A 248 -5.05 10.39 -9.51
N GLY A 249 -4.70 10.71 -8.26
CA GLY A 249 -4.87 9.79 -7.16
C GLY A 249 -6.32 9.41 -6.89
N GLN A 250 -7.26 10.36 -7.03
CA GLN A 250 -8.70 10.10 -6.91
C GLN A 250 -9.22 9.28 -8.08
N LEU A 251 -8.82 9.60 -9.32
CA LEU A 251 -9.19 8.85 -10.52
C LEU A 251 -8.75 7.38 -10.43
N LEU A 252 -7.55 7.10 -9.95
CA LEU A 252 -7.07 5.71 -9.84
C LEU A 252 -7.78 4.91 -8.73
N LYS A 253 -8.33 5.56 -7.70
CA LYS A 253 -8.94 4.90 -6.53
C LYS A 253 -10.46 4.81 -6.55
N CYS A 254 -11.15 5.75 -7.20
CA CYS A 254 -12.60 5.90 -7.12
C CYS A 254 -13.38 4.72 -7.70
N SER A 255 -14.69 4.64 -7.45
CA SER A 255 -15.53 3.59 -8.06
C SER A 255 -15.67 3.80 -9.58
N PRO A 256 -16.01 2.76 -10.36
CA PRO A 256 -16.24 2.87 -11.81
C PRO A 256 -17.27 3.96 -12.19
N GLU A 257 -18.30 4.17 -11.36
CA GLU A 257 -19.29 5.23 -11.54
C GLU A 257 -18.69 6.62 -11.42
N LYS A 258 -17.90 6.85 -10.36
CA LYS A 258 -17.20 8.13 -10.15
C LYS A 258 -16.15 8.36 -11.23
N PHE A 259 -15.46 7.30 -11.66
CA PHE A 259 -14.46 7.37 -12.72
C PHE A 259 -15.08 7.76 -14.07
N SER A 260 -16.14 7.05 -14.48
CA SER A 260 -16.91 7.36 -15.69
C SER A 260 -17.38 8.82 -15.71
N TYR A 261 -17.88 9.30 -14.57
CA TYR A 261 -18.32 10.68 -14.42
C TYR A 261 -17.18 11.71 -14.51
N TRP A 262 -16.03 11.43 -13.89
CA TRP A 262 -14.89 12.36 -13.87
C TRP A 262 -14.12 12.42 -15.19
N LEU A 263 -14.20 11.36 -16.02
CA LEU A 263 -13.66 11.39 -17.38
C LEU A 263 -14.35 12.43 -18.27
N GLU A 264 -15.61 12.76 -17.98
CA GLU A 264 -16.38 13.74 -18.77
C GLU A 264 -16.41 15.14 -18.19
N PHE A 265 -16.45 15.24 -16.85
CA PHE A 265 -16.58 16.51 -16.13
C PHE A 265 -15.36 16.75 -15.24
N PRO A 266 -14.17 16.98 -15.81
CA PRO A 266 -12.98 17.30 -15.02
C PRO A 266 -13.14 18.58 -14.19
N ASP A 267 -14.10 19.44 -14.55
CA ASP A 267 -14.42 20.73 -13.89
C ASP A 267 -15.20 20.62 -12.57
N GLY A 268 -15.38 19.42 -12.02
CA GLY A 268 -15.92 19.26 -10.66
C GLY A 268 -17.40 19.57 -10.51
N VAL A 269 -18.18 19.49 -11.59
CA VAL A 269 -19.64 19.48 -11.49
C VAL A 269 -20.04 18.27 -10.63
N PRO A 270 -20.91 18.38 -9.62
CA PRO A 270 -21.34 17.23 -8.84
C PRO A 270 -22.33 16.35 -9.63
N PRO A 271 -22.30 15.02 -9.40
CA PRO A 271 -23.27 14.11 -10.01
C PRO A 271 -24.70 14.54 -9.63
N GLY A 272 -25.51 14.87 -10.63
CA GLY A 272 -26.90 15.35 -10.45
C GLY A 272 -27.22 16.71 -11.09
N ALA A 273 -26.23 17.45 -11.58
CA ALA A 273 -26.50 18.57 -12.49
C ALA A 273 -26.91 18.02 -13.86
N GLU A 274 -28.05 18.46 -14.39
CA GLU A 274 -28.58 18.06 -15.71
C GLU A 274 -27.55 18.37 -16.81
N SER A 275 -26.70 17.39 -17.11
CA SER A 275 -25.79 17.42 -18.24
C SER A 275 -26.38 16.56 -19.35
N THR A 276 -26.60 17.18 -20.51
CA THR A 276 -27.10 16.53 -21.73
C THR A 276 -26.04 15.72 -22.47
N ARG A 277 -24.84 15.57 -21.90
CA ARG A 277 -23.74 14.80 -22.49
C ARG A 277 -23.71 13.38 -21.91
N VAL A 278 -23.59 12.40 -22.81
CA VAL A 278 -23.53 10.98 -22.47
C VAL A 278 -22.07 10.58 -22.25
N PRO A 279 -21.73 9.92 -21.12
CA PRO A 279 -20.44 9.29 -20.85
C PRO A 279 -19.78 8.66 -22.07
N ILE A 280 -18.56 9.12 -22.40
CA ILE A 280 -17.68 8.43 -23.38
C ILE A 280 -17.57 6.94 -23.03
N PHE A 281 -17.47 6.64 -21.74
CA PHE A 281 -17.55 5.30 -21.19
C PHE A 281 -18.57 5.28 -20.05
N SER A 282 -19.54 4.39 -20.10
CA SER A 282 -20.45 4.14 -18.97
C SER A 282 -19.71 3.46 -17.81
N ALA A 283 -20.30 3.49 -16.62
CA ALA A 283 -19.76 2.73 -15.47
C ALA A 283 -19.65 1.22 -15.77
N GLU A 284 -20.53 0.71 -16.63
CA GLU A 284 -20.49 -0.69 -17.08
C GLU A 284 -19.32 -0.95 -18.03
N ASP A 285 -19.00 -0.03 -18.94
CA ASP A 285 -17.83 -0.13 -19.82
C ASP A 285 -16.53 -0.14 -19.01
N VAL A 286 -16.43 0.74 -18.00
CA VAL A 286 -15.27 0.80 -17.10
C VAL A 286 -15.10 -0.54 -16.35
N ARG A 287 -16.18 -1.08 -15.79
CA ARG A 287 -16.17 -2.39 -15.12
C ARG A 287 -15.74 -3.52 -16.05
N HIS A 288 -16.31 -3.56 -17.25
CA HIS A 288 -15.98 -4.60 -18.22
C HIS A 288 -14.52 -4.48 -18.64
N PHE A 289 -14.01 -3.28 -18.87
CA PHE A 289 -12.62 -3.06 -19.24
C PHE A 289 -11.65 -3.42 -18.13
N GLU A 290 -11.92 -3.01 -16.88
CA GLU A 290 -11.14 -3.43 -15.71
C GLU A 290 -11.11 -4.95 -15.58
N LYS A 291 -12.27 -5.62 -15.72
CA LYS A 291 -12.38 -7.08 -15.69
C LYS A 291 -11.62 -7.75 -16.83
N VAL A 292 -11.64 -7.20 -18.04
CA VAL A 292 -10.85 -7.71 -19.17
C VAL A 292 -9.37 -7.59 -18.85
N CYS A 293 -8.90 -6.42 -18.39
CA CYS A 293 -7.51 -6.23 -17.99
C CYS A 293 -7.09 -7.14 -16.83
N GLU A 294 -7.97 -7.42 -15.88
CA GLU A 294 -7.74 -8.37 -14.80
C GLU A 294 -7.61 -9.82 -15.29
N ASN A 295 -8.31 -10.21 -16.36
CA ASN A 295 -8.30 -11.57 -16.90
C ASN A 295 -7.30 -11.80 -18.04
N LEU A 296 -6.61 -10.75 -18.50
CA LEU A 296 -5.47 -10.89 -19.40
C LEU A 296 -4.31 -11.53 -18.62
N ILE A 297 -4.29 -12.87 -18.60
CA ILE A 297 -3.17 -13.65 -18.10
C ILE A 297 -1.96 -13.29 -18.97
N SER A 298 -0.96 -12.63 -18.39
CA SER A 298 0.38 -12.72 -18.94
C SER A 298 0.94 -14.08 -18.52
N ASP A 299 1.64 -14.78 -19.41
CA ASP A 299 2.22 -16.12 -19.18
C ASP A 299 3.24 -16.18 -18.00
N ASP A 300 3.41 -15.07 -17.27
CA ASP A 300 4.46 -14.81 -16.28
C ASP A 300 3.89 -14.44 -14.88
N ASP A 301 2.55 -14.40 -14.70
CA ASP A 301 1.91 -13.93 -13.45
C ASP A 301 1.25 -15.08 -12.67
N ASN A 302 2.06 -15.98 -12.10
CA ASN A 302 1.61 -16.98 -11.13
C ASN A 302 1.78 -16.51 -9.67
N ASP A 303 1.91 -15.20 -9.47
CA ASP A 303 1.99 -14.60 -8.14
C ASP A 303 0.59 -14.26 -7.64
N ASP A 304 0.13 -15.04 -6.66
CA ASP A 304 -1.05 -14.75 -5.85
C ASP A 304 -0.92 -13.37 -5.20
N ILE A 305 -1.47 -12.35 -5.86
CA ILE A 305 -1.79 -11.09 -5.20
C ILE A 305 -2.84 -11.44 -4.15
N ILE A 306 -2.44 -11.46 -2.89
CA ILE A 306 -3.41 -11.60 -1.81
C ILE A 306 -4.19 -10.28 -1.74
N ASN A 307 -5.33 -10.27 -2.44
CA ASN A 307 -6.30 -9.18 -2.45
C ASN A 307 -7.01 -9.17 -1.09
N PHE A 308 -6.42 -8.49 -0.12
CA PHE A 308 -7.15 -8.08 1.07
C PHE A 308 -7.81 -6.74 0.76
N GLU A 309 -9.11 -6.77 0.51
CA GLU A 309 -9.94 -5.57 0.49
C GLU A 309 -9.88 -4.92 1.88
N ASP A 310 -9.05 -3.88 2.02
CA ASP A 310 -9.12 -3.00 3.18
C ASP A 310 -10.29 -2.03 2.97
N GLU A 311 -11.45 -2.35 3.55
CA GLU A 311 -12.49 -1.37 3.87
C GLU A 311 -11.93 -0.37 4.91
N VAL A 312 -11.32 0.70 4.42
CA VAL A 312 -11.14 1.93 5.19
C VAL A 312 -11.61 3.09 4.32
N ASP A 313 -12.93 3.18 4.19
CA ASP A 313 -13.59 4.43 3.87
C ASP A 313 -13.35 5.39 5.05
N ASN A 314 -12.48 6.37 4.82
CA ASN A 314 -12.49 7.76 5.27
C ASN A 314 -11.03 8.24 5.49
N ASP A 315 -10.28 8.43 4.39
CA ASP A 315 -9.02 9.19 4.40
C ASP A 315 -9.35 10.69 4.59
N SER A 316 -9.73 11.10 5.81
CA SER A 316 -9.76 12.51 6.24
C SER A 316 -8.42 12.98 6.80
N ASP A 317 -7.43 12.10 6.95
CA ASP A 317 -6.12 12.41 7.54
C ASP A 317 -5.06 12.83 6.48
N LEU A 318 -5.51 13.31 5.31
CA LEU A 318 -4.62 13.87 4.29
C LEU A 318 -4.29 15.36 4.51
N ASP A 319 -4.80 15.96 5.59
CA ASP A 319 -4.60 17.37 5.93
C ASP A 319 -3.40 17.60 6.89
N ASP A 320 -2.33 16.83 6.74
CA ASP A 320 -1.02 17.31 7.18
C ASP A 320 -0.46 18.18 6.04
N GLU A 321 -0.89 19.45 6.00
CA GLU A 321 -0.22 20.49 5.22
C GLU A 321 1.22 20.65 5.73
N GLU A 322 2.16 19.89 5.15
CA GLU A 322 3.55 20.29 5.17
C GLU A 322 3.71 21.44 4.16
N GLU A 323 3.64 22.66 4.68
CA GLU A 323 4.13 23.89 4.06
C GLU A 323 5.63 23.69 3.75
N TYR A 324 5.93 23.36 2.48
CA TYR A 324 7.30 23.37 2.00
C TYR A 324 7.66 24.81 1.57
N PRO A 325 8.88 25.27 1.89
CA PRO A 325 9.26 26.67 1.73
C PRO A 325 9.12 27.12 0.27
N VAL A 326 8.51 28.29 0.10
CA VAL A 326 8.49 29.02 -1.16
C VAL A 326 9.94 29.26 -1.58
N ASP A 327 10.30 28.83 -2.78
CA ASP A 327 11.57 29.13 -3.40
C ASP A 327 11.56 30.62 -3.77
N GLU A 328 12.15 31.48 -2.93
CA GLU A 328 12.27 32.94 -3.14
C GLU A 328 13.27 33.31 -4.26
N SER A 329 13.36 32.50 -5.31
CA SER A 329 14.26 32.77 -6.44
C SER A 329 13.63 33.57 -7.59
N ASP A 330 12.35 33.95 -7.49
CA ASP A 330 11.64 34.71 -8.54
C ASP A 330 11.29 36.17 -8.17
N ILE A 331 11.89 36.74 -7.12
CA ILE A 331 11.79 38.19 -6.84
C ILE A 331 13.13 38.88 -7.13
N GLU A 332 13.53 38.91 -8.40
CA GLU A 332 14.40 39.98 -8.89
C GLU A 332 13.98 40.45 -10.29
N GLY A 333 13.56 41.71 -10.38
CA GLY A 333 13.92 42.54 -11.53
C GLY A 333 12.81 42.93 -12.52
N HIS A 334 11.82 43.70 -12.09
CA HIS A 334 11.27 44.76 -12.93
C HIS A 334 11.12 46.05 -12.13
N SER A 335 12.17 46.88 -12.17
CA SER A 335 12.03 48.33 -12.09
C SER A 335 11.88 48.89 -13.50
#